data_AF-A0A940VAH1-F1
#
_entry.id   AF-A0A940VAH1-F1
#
_cell.length_a   1.000
_cell.length_b   1.000
_cell.length_c   1.000
_cell.angle_alpha   90.00
_cell.angle_beta   90.00
_cell.angle_gamma   90.00
#
_symmetry.space_group_name_H-M   'P 1'
#
loop_
_entity.id
_entity.type
_entity.pdbx_description
1 polymer ?
#
loop_
_entity_poly.entity_id
_entity_poly.type
_entity_poly.pdbx_seq_one_letter_code
_entity_poly.pdbx_strand_id
1 'polypeptide(L)' 'MHLQDFGRGTRIELSKMAKQLGMKFIGFNPSAQQVSLEIKGKGVTYPLQQFVQQYEQECMTSFN' A
#
# COMPACT_ATOMS: atom_id res chain seq x y z
N MET A 1 -9.25 2.04 -15.10
CA MET A 1 -8.77 3.16 -14.25
C MET A 1 -7.51 3.71 -14.88
N HIS A 2 -7.50 4.98 -15.30
CA HIS A 2 -6.34 5.63 -15.90
C HIS A 2 -5.45 6.23 -14.80
N LEU A 3 -4.25 5.68 -14.66
CA LEU A 3 -3.24 6.01 -13.64
C LEU A 3 -2.43 7.27 -14.00
N GLN A 4 -3.06 8.45 -14.14
CA GLN A 4 -2.36 9.68 -14.55
C GLN A 4 -2.18 10.77 -13.46
N ASP A 5 -2.66 10.55 -12.23
CA ASP A 5 -2.39 11.43 -11.10
C ASP A 5 -1.69 10.70 -9.94
N PHE A 6 -0.43 10.26 -10.17
CA PHE A 6 0.44 9.71 -9.13
C PHE A 6 0.92 10.82 -8.16
N GLY A 7 -0.01 11.37 -7.38
CA GLY A 7 0.21 12.48 -6.46
C GLY A 7 -0.23 12.20 -5.02
N ARG A 8 -0.74 13.24 -4.34
CA ARG A 8 -1.26 13.15 -2.95
C ARG A 8 -2.37 12.10 -2.81
N GLY A 9 -3.21 11.93 -3.84
CA GLY A 9 -4.29 10.93 -3.85
C GLY A 9 -3.78 9.51 -3.65
N THR A 10 -2.79 9.08 -4.45
CA THR A 10 -2.18 7.76 -4.33
C THR A 10 -1.58 7.53 -2.94
N ARG A 11 -0.87 8.51 -2.37
CA ARG A 11 -0.31 8.36 -1.02
C ARG A 11 -1.38 8.22 0.07
N ILE A 12 -2.50 8.92 -0.07
CA ILE A 12 -3.64 8.80 0.84
C ILE A 12 -4.25 7.40 0.75
N GLU A 13 -4.44 6.88 -0.46
CA GLU A 13 -4.98 5.54 -0.68
C GLU A 13 -4.06 4.45 -0.12
N LEU A 14 -2.75 4.52 -0.41
CA LEU A 14 -1.78 3.57 0.14
C LEU A 14 -1.69 3.63 1.66
N SER A 15 -1.84 4.81 2.25
CA SER A 15 -1.91 4.98 3.71
C SER A 15 -3.16 4.31 4.31
N LYS A 16 -4.32 4.42 3.65
CA LYS A 16 -5.56 3.74 4.06
C LYS A 16 -5.41 2.22 3.96
N MET A 17 -4.90 1.71 2.83
CA MET A 17 -4.64 0.28 2.63
C MET A 17 -3.70 -0.27 3.70
N ALA A 18 -2.60 0.45 3.99
CA ALA A 18 -1.63 0.02 4.99
C ALA A 18 -2.28 -0.08 6.38
N LYS A 19 -3.11 0.91 6.74
CA LYS A 19 -3.85 0.90 8.01
C LYS A 19 -4.81 -0.30 8.11
N GLN A 20 -5.52 -0.63 7.03
CA GLN A 20 -6.42 -1.80 6.99
C GLN A 20 -5.66 -3.12 7.17
N LEU A 21 -4.44 -3.20 6.65
CA LEU A 21 -3.55 -4.34 6.83
C LEU A 21 -2.79 -4.36 8.18
N GLY A 22 -3.07 -3.43 9.10
CA GLY A 22 -2.36 -3.33 10.38
C GLY A 22 -0.90 -2.88 10.24
N MET A 23 -0.57 -2.20 9.15
CA MET A 23 0.75 -1.66 8.83
C MET A 23 0.75 -0.14 8.93
N LYS A 24 1.93 0.46 9.10
CA LYS A 24 2.09 1.92 9.08
C LYS A 24 2.76 2.36 7.80
N PHE A 25 2.13 3.27 7.06
CA PHE A 25 2.69 3.83 5.83
C PHE A 25 3.86 4.76 6.13
N ILE A 26 4.99 4.56 5.44
CA ILE A 26 6.18 5.41 5.54
C ILE A 26 6.30 6.29 4.29
N GLY A 27 6.16 5.71 3.09
CA GLY A 27 6.35 6.46 1.85
C GLY A 27 6.06 5.66 0.59
N PHE A 28 5.98 6.38 -0.53
CA PHE A 28 5.76 5.81 -1.86
C PHE A 28 6.74 6.43 -2.86
N ASN A 29 7.49 5.57 -3.55
CA ASN A 29 8.38 5.94 -4.65
C ASN A 29 7.68 5.62 -5.99
N PRO A 30 7.17 6.65 -6.71
CA PRO A 30 6.48 6.44 -7.98
C PRO A 30 7.42 6.00 -9.12
N SER A 31 8.68 6.40 -9.10
CA SER A 31 9.64 6.03 -10.14
C SER A 31 10.01 4.55 -10.07
N ALA A 32 10.18 4.02 -8.85
CA ALA A 32 10.47 2.61 -8.63
C ALA A 32 9.21 1.75 -8.43
N GLN A 33 8.02 2.36 -8.40
CA GLN A 33 6.75 1.69 -8.07
C GLN A 33 6.87 0.88 -6.76
N GLN A 34 7.35 1.51 -5.70
CA GLN A 34 7.60 0.87 -4.40
C GLN A 34 6.91 1.60 -3.26
N VAL A 35 6.40 0.83 -2.30
CA VAL A 35 5.82 1.34 -1.06
C VAL A 35 6.68 0.91 0.13
N SER A 36 6.96 1.85 1.03
CA SER A 36 7.66 1.59 2.28
C SER A 36 6.68 1.65 3.44
N LEU A 37 6.73 0.64 4.30
CA LEU A 37 5.81 0.38 5.39
C LEU A 37 6.60 0.00 6.64
N GLU A 38 6.00 0.17 7.80
CA GLU A 38 6.48 -0.37 9.06
C GLU A 38 5.54 -1.50 9.51
N ILE A 39 6.12 -2.66 9.81
CA ILE A 39 5.41 -3.83 10.33
C ILE A 39 6.08 -4.24 11.64
N LYS A 40 5.34 -4.16 12.75
CA LYS A 40 5.85 -4.52 14.09
C LYS A 40 7.19 -3.86 14.43
N GLY A 41 7.34 -2.57 14.10
CA GLY A 41 8.56 -1.79 14.35
C GLY A 41 9.70 -2.01 13.35
N LYS A 42 9.50 -2.80 12.28
CA LYS A 42 10.50 -3.01 11.22
C LYS A 42 10.08 -2.32 9.93
N GLY A 43 10.97 -1.50 9.36
CA GLY A 43 10.78 -0.91 8.04
C GLY A 43 10.96 -1.94 6.94
N VAL A 44 10.01 -2.02 6.03
CA VAL A 44 10.00 -2.92 4.88
C VAL A 44 9.57 -2.16 3.63
N THR A 45 10.11 -2.56 2.48
CA THR A 45 9.76 -1.96 1.19
C THR A 45 9.31 -3.05 0.23
N TYR A 46 8.13 -2.87 -0.35
CA TYR A 46 7.53 -3.78 -1.32
C TYR A 46 7.40 -3.13 -2.68
N PRO A 47 7.43 -3.92 -3.77
CA PRO A 47 6.79 -3.54 -5.02
C PRO A 47 5.33 -3.16 -4.77
N LEU A 48 4.87 -2.05 -5.35
CA LEU A 48 3.53 -1.52 -5.20
C LEU A 48 2.46 -2.58 -5.50
N GLN A 49 2.65 -3.32 -6.59
CA GLN A 49 1.71 -4.35 -7.02
C GLN A 49 1.52 -5.45 -5.98
N GLN A 50 2.60 -5.93 -5.34
CA GLN A 50 2.51 -6.97 -4.32
C GLN A 50 1.72 -6.48 -3.09
N PHE A 51 1.94 -5.22 -2.69
CA PHE A 51 1.20 -4.62 -1.59
C PHE A 51 -0.30 -4.48 -1.90
N VAL A 52 -0.65 -4.02 -3.11
CA VAL A 52 -2.06 -3.92 -3.54
C VAL A 52 -2.70 -5.30 -3.58
N GLN A 53 -2.00 -6.31 -4.10
CA GLN A 53 -2.51 -7.67 -4.19
C GLN A 53 -2.76 -8.30 -2.81
N GLN A 54 -1.87 -8.04 -1.84
CA GLN A 54 -2.10 -8.44 -0.45
C GLN A 54 -3.32 -7.74 0.15
N TYR A 55 -3.47 -6.44 -0.09
CA TYR A 55 -4.65 -5.69 0.35
C TYR A 55 -5.95 -6.28 -0.21
N GLU A 56 -5.99 -6.57 -1.51
CA GLU A 56 -7.15 -7.17 -2.16
C GLU A 56 -7.49 -8.55 -1.59
N GLN A 57 -6.48 -9.39 -1.32
CA GLN A 57 -6.69 -10.71 -0.72
C GLN A 57 -7.32 -10.62 0.66
N GLU A 58 -6.80 -9.76 1.54
CA GLU A 58 -7.34 -9.58 2.90
C GLU A 58 -8.74 -8.96 2.89
N CYS A 59 -9.04 -8.10 1.92
CA CYS A 59 -10.40 -7.60 1.73
C CYS A 59 -11.36 -8.68 1.23
N MET A 60 -10.95 -9.55 0.30
CA MET A 60 -11.79 -10.64 -0.21
C MET A 60 -12.06 -11.71 0.85
N THR A 61 -11.09 -12.02 1.72
CA THR A 61 -11.27 -12.98 2.81
C THR A 61 -12.16 -12.46 3.94
N SER A 62 -12.32 -11.14 4.08
CA SER A 62 -13.19 -10.53 5.10
C SER A 62 -14.69 -10.60 4.77
N PHE A 63 -15.08 -11.07 3.58
CA PHE A 63 -16.48 -11.22 3.14
C PHE A 63 -17.00 -12.67 3.12
N ASN A 64 -16.21 -13.65 3.57
CA ASN A 64 -16.61 -15.05 3.76
C ASN A 64 -16.58 -15.43 5.24
#